data_AF-A0A9D9PQ62-F1
#
_entry.id   AF-A0A9D9PQ62-F1
#
_cell.length_a   1.000
_cell.length_b   1.000
_cell.length_c   1.000
_cell.angle_alpha   90.00
_cell.angle_beta   90.00
_cell.angle_gamma   90.00
#
_symmetry.space_group_name_H-M   'P 1'
#
loop_
_entity.id
_entity.type
_entity.pdbx_description
1 polymer ?
#
loop_
_entity_poly.entity_id
_entity_poly.type
_entity_poly.pdbx_seq_one_letter_code
_entity_poly.pdbx_strand_id
1 'polypeptide(L)' 'KLRREDDNLFDASAVSVWVFAEGTRGYYKIGYLPKVVAAVIAPLLDKGEALGADCFRVTGSQREGFTLGARFNIAV' A
#
# COMPACT_ATOMS: atom_id res chain seq x y z
N LYS A 1 -6.15 -0.04 -1.54
CA LYS A 1 -5.88 1.41 -1.75
C LYS A 1 -4.44 1.73 -1.36
N LEU A 2 -3.84 2.70 -2.03
CA LEU A 2 -2.52 3.24 -1.70
C LEU A 2 -2.69 4.58 -1.00
N ARG A 3 -1.83 4.88 -0.03
CA ARG A 3 -1.85 6.17 0.68
C ARG A 3 -0.44 6.71 0.82
N ARG A 4 -0.25 7.95 0.36
CA ARG A 4 0.97 8.72 0.55
C ARG A 4 1.17 9.05 2.04
N GLU A 5 2.40 8.85 2.54
CA GLU A 5 2.85 9.24 3.89
C GLU A 5 4.13 10.08 3.75
N ASP A 6 3.97 11.38 3.52
CA ASP A 6 5.06 12.35 3.30
C ASP A 6 5.78 12.79 4.58
N ASP A 7 5.20 12.48 5.73
CA ASP A 7 5.75 12.68 7.07
C ASP A 7 6.56 11.48 7.60
N ASN A 8 6.76 10.44 6.79
CA ASN A 8 7.50 9.25 7.20
C ASN A 8 8.99 9.57 7.45
N LEU A 9 9.45 9.35 8.68
CA LEU A 9 10.80 9.68 9.14
C LEU A 9 11.94 8.92 8.46
N PHE A 10 11.65 7.80 7.78
CA PHE A 10 12.66 6.89 7.22
C PHE A 10 12.69 6.89 5.68
N ASP A 11 11.58 7.25 5.03
CA ASP A 11 11.46 7.30 3.58
C ASP A 11 10.49 8.40 3.16
N ALA A 12 11.04 9.50 2.63
CA ALA A 12 10.24 10.62 2.15
C ALA A 12 9.26 10.23 1.03
N SER A 13 9.51 9.13 0.31
CA SER A 13 8.61 8.61 -0.74
C SER A 13 7.63 7.55 -0.24
N ALA A 14 7.47 7.38 1.08
CA ALA A 14 6.67 6.29 1.62
C ALA A 14 5.22 6.30 1.08
N VAL A 15 4.79 5.13 0.62
CA VAL A 15 3.42 4.84 0.21
C VAL A 15 2.97 3.58 0.94
N SER A 16 1.96 3.74 1.78
CA SER A 16 1.38 2.65 2.57
C SER A 16 0.31 1.90 1.77
N VAL A 17 0.26 0.58 2.00
CA VAL A 17 -0.71 -0.34 1.38
C VAL A 17 -1.81 -0.65 2.38
N TRP A 18 -3.05 -0.38 1.96
CA TRP A 18 -4.24 -0.59 2.78
C TRP A 18 -5.23 -1.49 2.07
N VAL A 19 -5.69 -2.54 2.76
CA VAL A 19 -6.62 -3.54 2.22
C VAL A 19 -7.94 -3.52 2.97
N PHE A 20 -9.03 -3.75 2.25
CA PHE A 20 -10.34 -3.99 2.85
C PHE A 20 -10.50 -5.50 2.98
N ALA A 21 -10.67 -6.00 4.20
CA ALA A 21 -10.96 -7.40 4.44
C ALA A 21 -12.47 -7.58 4.57
N GLU A 22 -13.05 -8.53 3.85
CA GLU A 22 -14.47 -8.84 3.94
C GLU A 22 -14.85 -9.18 5.39
N GLY A 23 -15.99 -8.67 5.86
CA GLY A 23 -16.43 -8.80 7.25
C GLY A 23 -15.77 -7.82 8.24
N THR A 24 -14.89 -6.92 7.78
CA THR A 24 -14.31 -5.88 8.64
C THR A 24 -14.95 -4.51 8.42
N ARG A 25 -14.78 -3.60 9.40
CA ARG A 25 -15.39 -2.26 9.38
C ARG A 25 -14.61 -1.22 8.55
N GLY A 26 -13.56 -1.62 7.82
CA GLY A 26 -12.77 -0.66 7.08
C GLY A 26 -11.48 -1.20 6.48
N TYR A 27 -10.62 -0.27 6.05
CA TYR A 27 -9.31 -0.57 5.51
C TYR A 27 -8.27 -0.69 6.62
N TYR A 28 -7.37 -1.65 6.50
CA TYR A 28 -6.24 -1.86 7.40
C TYR A 28 -4.91 -1.72 6.66
N LYS A 29 -3.96 -1.02 7.27
CA LYS A 29 -2.59 -0.92 6.79
C LYS A 29 -1.89 -2.26 6.98
N ILE A 30 -1.37 -2.83 5.90
CA ILE A 30 -0.65 -4.11 5.93
C ILE A 30 0.85 -3.96 5.65
N GLY A 31 1.29 -2.77 5.24
CA GLY A 31 2.70 -2.49 4.97
C GLY A 31 2.90 -1.28 4.07
N TYR A 32 4.03 -1.29 3.37
CA TYR A 32 4.45 -0.25 2.44
C TYR A 32 4.79 -0.85 1.08
N LEU A 33 4.71 -0.04 0.04
CA LEU A 33 5.36 -0.37 -1.23
C LEU A 33 6.88 -0.49 -1.02
N PRO A 34 7.56 -1.37 -1.78
CA PRO A 34 9.02 -1.36 -1.82
C PRO A 34 9.53 0.03 -2.19
N LYS A 35 10.59 0.51 -1.52
CA LYS A 35 11.12 1.87 -1.65
C LYS A 35 11.31 2.34 -3.10
N VAL A 36 11.86 1.47 -3.96
CA VAL A 36 12.08 1.78 -5.39
C VAL A 36 10.77 2.00 -6.14
N VAL A 37 9.72 1.23 -5.82
CA VAL A 37 8.38 1.42 -6.40
C VAL A 37 7.73 2.67 -5.83
N ALA A 38 7.86 2.89 -4.52
CA ALA A 38 7.30 4.05 -3.83
C ALA A 38 7.85 5.37 -4.40
N ALA A 39 9.14 5.42 -4.74
CA ALA A 39 9.77 6.58 -5.38
C ALA A 39 9.16 6.96 -6.75
N VAL A 40 8.59 6.00 -7.48
CA VAL A 40 7.90 6.24 -8.75
C VAL A 40 6.45 6.66 -8.53
N ILE A 41 5.79 6.04 -7.55
CA ILE A 41 4.35 6.21 -7.29
C ILE A 41 4.04 7.48 -6.48
N ALA A 42 4.89 7.84 -5.52
CA ALA A 42 4.68 8.99 -4.64
C ALA A 42 4.46 10.31 -5.42
N PRO A 43 5.30 10.68 -6.42
CA PRO A 43 5.08 11.90 -7.19
C PRO A 43 3.75 11.93 -7.98
N LEU A 44 3.21 10.76 -8.35
CA LEU A 44 1.92 10.66 -9.04
C LEU A 44 0.78 10.93 -8.05
N LEU A 45 0.84 10.33 -6.86
CA LEU A 45 -0.10 10.60 -5.78
C LEU A 45 -0.05 12.06 -5.33
N ASP A 46 1.14 12.66 -5.23
CA ASP A 46 1.32 14.06 -4.82
C ASP A 46 0.69 15.04 -5.82
N LYS A 47 0.57 14.65 -7.10
CA LYS A 47 -0.13 15.41 -8.15
C LYS A 47 -1.65 15.23 -8.13
N GLY A 48 -2.16 14.32 -7.30
CA GLY A 48 -3.58 13.96 -7.27
C GLY A 48 -4.02 13.04 -8.41
N GLU A 49 -3.08 12.35 -9.08
CA GLU A 49 -3.43 11.37 -10.12
C GLU A 49 -4.27 10.23 -9.55
N ALA A 50 -5.30 9.82 -10.31
CA ALA A 50 -6.19 8.74 -9.92
C ALA A 50 -5.54 7.39 -10.20
N LEU A 51 -4.70 6.91 -9.28
CA LEU A 51 -4.08 5.58 -9.42
C LEU A 51 -5.09 4.46 -9.12
N GLY A 52 -5.35 3.63 -10.12
CA GLY A 52 -6.06 2.36 -9.95
C GLY A 52 -5.16 1.36 -9.23
N ALA A 53 -5.59 0.85 -8.09
CA ALA A 53 -4.85 -0.16 -7.32
C ALA A 53 -5.74 -1.38 -7.09
N ASP A 54 -5.68 -2.33 -8.01
CA ASP A 54 -6.41 -3.59 -7.92
C ASP A 54 -5.60 -4.61 -7.13
N CYS A 55 -6.10 -4.93 -5.94
CA CYS A 55 -5.49 -5.94 -5.07
C CYS A 55 -6.02 -7.33 -5.43
N PHE A 56 -5.18 -8.13 -6.09
CA PHE A 56 -5.54 -9.50 -6.50
C PHE A 56 -5.59 -10.46 -5.32
N ARG A 57 -4.64 -10.33 -4.38
CA ARG A 57 -4.50 -11.30 -3.28
C ARG A 57 -3.69 -10.74 -2.13
N VAL A 58 -4.23 -10.84 -0.92
CA VAL A 58 -3.44 -10.74 0.31
C VAL A 58 -2.71 -12.07 0.51
N THR A 59 -1.42 -12.03 0.74
CA THR A 59 -0.55 -13.20 0.96
C THR A 59 -0.03 -13.23 2.40
N GLY A 60 0.41 -14.38 2.88
CA GLY A 60 0.87 -14.55 4.27
C GLY A 60 -0.20 -15.18 5.16
N SER A 61 0.05 -15.22 6.47
CA SER A 61 -0.87 -15.79 7.46
C SER A 61 -1.07 -14.82 8.62
N GLN A 62 -2.24 -14.87 9.26
CA GLN A 62 -2.51 -14.10 10.49
C GLN A 62 -1.84 -14.70 11.74
N ARG A 63 -0.94 -15.69 11.59
CA ARG A 63 -0.21 -16.25 12.74
C ARG A 63 0.85 -15.27 13.21
N GLU A 64 1.01 -15.22 14.53
CA GLU A 64 2.04 -14.44 15.18
C GLU A 64 3.43 -14.74 14.57
N GLY A 65 4.18 -13.70 14.22
CA GLY A 65 5.49 -13.80 13.55
C GLY A 65 5.47 -13.88 12.02
N PHE A 66 4.30 -13.95 11.37
CA PHE A 66 4.20 -13.92 9.90
C PHE A 66 3.75 -12.54 9.39
N THR A 67 4.37 -12.08 8.30
CA THR A 67 4.03 -10.79 7.67
C THR A 67 2.94 -10.99 6.62
N LEU A 68 1.92 -10.12 6.63
CA LEU A 68 0.96 -10.02 5.54
C LEU A 68 1.59 -9.26 4.38
N GLY A 69 1.45 -9.80 3.16
CA GLY A 69 1.79 -9.12 1.91
C GLY A 69 0.54 -8.92 1.08
N ALA A 70 0.66 -8.17 -0.02
CA ALA A 70 -0.37 -8.15 -1.03
C ALA A 70 0.23 -8.10 -2.43
N ARG A 71 -0.47 -8.75 -3.37
CA ARG A 71 -0.21 -8.64 -4.80
C ARG A 71 -1.24 -7.68 -5.38
N PHE A 72 -0.76 -6.61 -6.00
CA PHE A 72 -1.58 -5.57 -6.59
C PHE A 72 -1.00 -5.16 -7.94
N ASN A 73 -1.88 -4.83 -8.88
CA ASN A 73 -1.50 -4.02 -10.04
C ASN A 73 -1.73 -2.57 -9.70
N ILE A 74 -0.81 -1.73 -10.17
CA ILE A 74 -0.95 -0.29 -10.12
C ILE A 74 -1.08 0.16 -11.57
N ALA A 75 -2.23 0.70 -11.91
CA ALA A 75 -2.50 1.33 -13.19
C ALA A 75 -2.49 2.86 -12.99
N VAL A 76 -1.85 3.55 -13.93
CA VAL A 76 -1.79 5.01 -14.03
C VAL A 76 -2.68 5.43 -15.19
#